data_AF-A0A7Z1DTX6-F1
#
_entry.id   AF-A0A7Z1DTX6-F1
#
_cell.length_a   1.000
_cell.length_b   1.000
_cell.length_c   1.000
_cell.angle_alpha   90.00
_cell.angle_beta   90.00
_cell.angle_gamma   90.00
#
_symmetry.space_group_name_H-M   'P 1'
#
loop_
_entity.id
_entity.type
_entity.pdbx_description
1 polymer ?
#
loop_
_entity_poly.entity_id
_entity_poly.type
_entity_poly.pdbx_seq_one_letter_code
_entity_poly.pdbx_strand_id
1 'polypeptide(L)'
;MAAAYTWHSGSHALKAQWPVPTPILPDEILSSWLVRTALRQGCSPMTLAATIWPGWRMWTLDTDRSLSFDRLRILSMRSGIDPDAIRAATLHPTISKIQQNPLAKKATWPWTLTIGARNVKRRSGLQYCPLCLEEDASPYFRLNWRFAWHTGCQRHQCTLLDRCWNCQSPIEPHRLTELAPNATTCPTCGELLADALTEGIDPYAAALQQATDQALVTGFFRQPIAEGTVFDWFQLLNFFVSLIRRSACTNTDTQSHLFQLLDIDVPDGFPLHSGTNTEWLPIASRQALLRTVWSFITVSQEDFKSKLIESGISKQGLTEDIDSVPPAIQDLLHQLPDAKRKPRKTATTRKPGPRPRREVERMMARLQRKLEMRQR
;
A
#
# COMPACT_ATOMS: atom_id res chain seq x y z
N MET A 1 -16.78 -13.67 -10.87
CA MET A 1 -17.61 -13.33 -9.70
C MET A 1 -17.30 -11.90 -9.27
N ALA A 2 -18.31 -11.09 -8.92
CA ALA A 2 -18.09 -9.73 -8.42
C ALA A 2 -17.31 -9.76 -7.09
N ALA A 3 -16.58 -8.69 -6.75
CA ALA A 3 -15.97 -8.56 -5.44
C ALA A 3 -17.07 -8.68 -4.36
N ALA A 4 -16.77 -9.38 -3.26
CA ALA A 4 -17.76 -9.69 -2.22
C ALA A 4 -18.28 -8.45 -1.46
N TYR A 5 -17.67 -7.28 -1.69
CA TYR A 5 -18.03 -6.02 -1.06
C TYR A 5 -17.53 -4.84 -1.92
N THR A 6 -18.08 -3.65 -1.67
CA THR A 6 -17.67 -2.39 -2.30
C THR A 6 -17.30 -1.38 -1.21
N TRP A 7 -16.24 -0.61 -1.43
CA TRP A 7 -15.76 0.47 -0.58
C TRP A 7 -16.58 1.75 -0.78
N HIS A 8 -17.03 1.99 -2.01
CA HIS A 8 -18.06 2.98 -2.32
C HIS A 8 -18.84 2.60 -3.58
N SER A 9 -20.15 2.83 -3.57
CA SER A 9 -21.06 2.50 -4.67
C SER A 9 -20.88 3.35 -5.94
N GLY A 10 -20.04 4.38 -5.89
CA GLY A 10 -19.93 5.38 -6.95
C GLY A 10 -21.02 6.43 -6.84
N SER A 11 -21.19 7.24 -7.89
CA SER A 11 -22.21 8.30 -7.90
C SER A 11 -22.49 8.80 -9.32
N HIS A 12 -23.73 9.18 -9.57
CA HIS A 12 -24.17 9.81 -10.80
C HIS A 12 -24.23 11.32 -10.67
N ALA A 13 -23.95 11.99 -11.78
CA ALA A 13 -23.97 13.44 -11.85
C ALA A 13 -25.40 13.99 -11.86
N LEU A 14 -25.69 14.93 -10.98
CA LEU A 14 -26.96 15.66 -10.89
C LEU A 14 -26.69 17.15 -11.18
N LYS A 15 -27.44 17.72 -12.13
CA LYS A 15 -27.32 19.15 -12.52
C LYS A 15 -25.86 19.56 -12.86
N ALA A 16 -25.13 18.68 -13.56
CA ALA A 16 -23.75 18.95 -13.94
C ALA A 16 -23.61 20.17 -14.84
N GLN A 17 -22.55 20.95 -14.64
CA GLN A 17 -22.19 22.05 -15.55
C GLN A 17 -21.34 21.55 -16.72
N TRP A 18 -20.72 20.39 -16.58
CA TRP A 18 -19.92 19.81 -17.65
C TRP A 18 -20.80 19.31 -18.80
N PRO A 19 -20.38 19.52 -20.08
CA PRO A 19 -21.15 19.08 -21.24
C PRO A 19 -21.42 17.57 -21.28
N VAL A 20 -20.43 16.76 -20.87
CA VAL A 20 -20.55 15.31 -20.81
C VAL A 20 -20.47 14.84 -19.35
N PRO A 21 -21.60 14.68 -18.64
CA PRO A 21 -21.59 14.18 -17.27
C PRO A 21 -20.93 12.80 -17.21
N THR A 22 -19.99 12.62 -16.27
CA THR A 22 -19.25 11.37 -16.10
C THR A 22 -19.42 10.86 -14.67
N PRO A 23 -20.04 9.69 -14.45
CA PRO A 23 -20.24 9.15 -13.12
C PRO A 23 -18.91 8.68 -12.51
N ILE A 24 -18.84 8.71 -11.18
CA ILE A 24 -17.85 7.93 -10.43
C ILE A 24 -18.33 6.48 -10.42
N LEU A 25 -17.50 5.54 -10.88
CA LEU A 25 -17.86 4.11 -10.82
C LEU A 25 -17.66 3.54 -9.41
N PRO A 26 -18.28 2.38 -9.12
CA PRO A 26 -18.03 1.66 -7.87
C PRO A 26 -16.53 1.41 -7.67
N ASP A 27 -16.05 1.78 -6.50
CA ASP A 27 -14.65 1.69 -6.09
C ASP A 27 -13.65 2.41 -7.00
N GLU A 28 -14.09 3.31 -7.88
CA GLU A 28 -13.18 4.12 -8.69
C GLU A 28 -12.45 5.17 -7.86
N ILE A 29 -11.11 5.19 -7.97
CA ILE A 29 -10.33 6.20 -7.28
C ILE A 29 -10.42 7.59 -7.93
N LEU A 30 -10.35 8.65 -7.12
CA LEU A 30 -10.48 10.04 -7.54
C LEU A 30 -9.64 10.39 -8.77
N SER A 31 -8.34 10.04 -8.79
CA SER A 31 -7.48 10.34 -9.93
C SER A 31 -7.91 9.61 -11.21
N SER A 32 -8.40 8.37 -11.11
CA SER A 32 -8.97 7.63 -12.25
C SER A 32 -10.20 8.34 -12.79
N TRP A 33 -11.12 8.71 -11.91
CA TRP A 33 -12.35 9.39 -12.32
C TRP A 33 -12.06 10.73 -13.00
N LEU A 34 -11.10 11.50 -12.48
CA LEU A 34 -10.67 12.76 -13.10
C LEU A 34 -10.04 12.55 -14.49
N VAL A 35 -9.25 11.48 -14.68
CA VAL A 35 -8.69 11.13 -15.99
C VAL A 35 -9.80 10.75 -16.97
N ARG A 36 -10.67 9.83 -16.58
CA ARG A 36 -11.82 9.40 -17.41
C ARG A 36 -12.72 10.57 -17.78
N THR A 37 -13.00 11.43 -16.82
CA THR A 37 -13.77 12.66 -17.04
C THR A 37 -13.08 13.53 -18.09
N ALA A 38 -11.77 13.79 -17.96
CA ALA A 38 -11.04 14.65 -18.90
C ALA A 38 -11.11 14.11 -20.33
N LEU A 39 -10.80 12.82 -20.50
CA LEU A 39 -10.85 12.18 -21.82
C LEU A 39 -12.27 12.22 -22.41
N ARG A 40 -13.32 12.02 -21.60
CA ARG A 40 -14.71 12.15 -22.03
C ARG A 40 -15.13 13.58 -22.40
N GLN A 41 -14.51 14.60 -21.82
CA GLN A 41 -14.70 15.99 -22.27
C GLN A 41 -13.85 16.35 -23.50
N GLY A 42 -13.02 15.42 -24.00
CA GLY A 42 -12.11 15.68 -25.12
C GLY A 42 -10.92 16.58 -24.74
N CYS A 43 -10.45 16.53 -23.49
CA CYS A 43 -9.28 17.28 -23.06
C CYS A 43 -8.31 16.43 -22.23
N SER A 44 -7.05 16.86 -22.13
CA SER A 44 -6.08 16.19 -21.25
C SER A 44 -6.46 16.31 -19.76
N PRO A 45 -6.06 15.36 -18.90
CA PRO A 45 -6.23 15.49 -17.44
C PRO A 45 -5.52 16.72 -16.85
N MET A 46 -4.44 17.20 -17.49
CA MET A 46 -3.80 18.47 -17.12
C MET A 46 -4.72 19.66 -17.37
N THR A 47 -5.33 19.72 -18.55
CA THR A 47 -6.24 20.79 -18.96
C THR A 47 -7.45 20.84 -18.04
N LEU A 48 -8.11 19.70 -17.83
CA LEU A 48 -9.27 19.63 -16.93
C LEU A 48 -8.93 20.16 -15.52
N ALA A 49 -7.81 19.69 -14.95
CA ALA A 49 -7.39 20.11 -13.62
C ALA A 49 -7.10 21.62 -13.53
N ALA A 50 -6.42 22.19 -14.54
CA ALA A 50 -6.12 23.62 -14.59
C ALA A 50 -7.39 24.48 -14.73
N THR A 51 -8.41 23.98 -15.43
CA THR A 51 -9.71 24.64 -15.56
C THR A 51 -10.51 24.61 -14.26
N ILE A 52 -10.54 23.47 -13.55
CA ILE A 52 -11.28 23.33 -12.29
C ILE A 52 -10.61 24.12 -11.17
N TRP A 53 -9.27 24.06 -11.10
CA TRP A 53 -8.49 24.70 -10.04
C TRP A 53 -7.34 25.56 -10.60
N PRO A 54 -7.64 26.79 -11.06
CA PRO A 54 -6.62 27.71 -11.53
C PRO A 54 -5.51 27.93 -10.49
N GLY A 55 -4.26 27.86 -10.94
CA GLY A 55 -3.07 28.06 -10.10
C GLY A 55 -2.71 26.88 -9.19
N TRP A 56 -3.53 25.81 -9.11
CA TRP A 56 -3.21 24.64 -8.31
C TRP A 56 -2.73 23.46 -9.17
N ARG A 57 -1.47 23.07 -8.97
CA ARG A 57 -0.84 21.95 -9.68
C ARG A 57 -1.17 20.62 -8.98
N MET A 58 -2.43 20.19 -9.03
CA MET A 58 -2.89 19.00 -8.29
C MET A 58 -2.05 17.73 -8.59
N TRP A 59 -1.63 17.57 -9.84
CA TRP A 59 -0.94 16.37 -10.31
C TRP A 59 0.52 16.27 -9.84
N THR A 60 1.04 17.31 -9.20
CA THR A 60 2.35 17.25 -8.52
C THR A 60 2.25 16.73 -7.09
N LEU A 61 1.04 16.39 -6.64
CA LEU A 61 0.72 15.89 -5.31
C LEU A 61 -0.04 14.56 -5.41
N ASP A 62 -0.09 13.85 -4.28
CA ASP A 62 -0.95 12.66 -4.13
C ASP A 62 -2.38 13.11 -3.80
N THR A 63 -3.14 13.45 -4.85
CA THR A 63 -4.49 14.01 -4.71
C THR A 63 -5.51 12.94 -4.29
N ASP A 64 -5.20 11.66 -4.52
CA ASP A 64 -6.02 10.54 -4.07
C ASP A 64 -6.12 10.46 -2.55
N ARG A 65 -5.20 11.08 -1.81
CA ARG A 65 -5.26 11.10 -0.34
C ARG A 65 -6.48 11.84 0.18
N SER A 66 -6.74 13.05 -0.32
CA SER A 66 -7.85 13.90 0.13
C SER A 66 -7.92 15.19 -0.69
N LEU A 67 -9.11 15.80 -0.74
CA LEU A 67 -9.30 17.18 -1.19
C LEU A 67 -9.66 18.10 0.00
N SER A 68 -9.29 19.37 -0.08
CA SER A 68 -9.82 20.37 0.87
C SER A 68 -11.29 20.65 0.58
N PHE A 69 -12.02 21.13 1.59
CA PHE A 69 -13.44 21.45 1.47
C PHE A 69 -13.75 22.34 0.25
N ASP A 70 -13.00 23.42 0.04
CA ASP A 70 -13.22 24.32 -1.10
C ASP A 70 -13.03 23.64 -2.46
N ARG A 71 -12.01 22.79 -2.57
CA ARG A 71 -11.69 22.09 -3.83
C ARG A 71 -12.77 21.07 -4.15
N LEU A 72 -13.23 20.36 -3.13
CA LEU A 72 -14.29 19.37 -3.23
C LEU A 72 -15.62 20.05 -3.60
N ARG A 73 -15.94 21.22 -3.00
CA ARG A 73 -17.10 22.02 -3.35
C ARG A 73 -17.08 22.47 -4.81
N ILE A 74 -15.94 22.97 -5.30
CA ILE A 74 -15.79 23.36 -6.71
C ILE A 74 -16.00 22.15 -7.62
N LEU A 75 -15.38 21.02 -7.29
CA LEU A 75 -15.48 19.80 -8.10
C LEU A 75 -16.92 19.27 -8.14
N SER A 76 -17.60 19.26 -6.98
CA SER A 76 -19.02 18.89 -6.88
C SER A 76 -19.91 19.80 -7.72
N MET A 77 -19.75 21.12 -7.62
CA MET A 77 -20.51 22.09 -8.41
C MET A 77 -20.34 21.87 -9.92
N ARG A 78 -19.10 21.62 -10.38
CA ARG A 78 -18.80 21.45 -11.81
C ARG A 78 -19.31 20.11 -12.34
N SER A 79 -19.03 19.04 -11.59
CA SER A 79 -19.34 17.67 -12.00
C SER A 79 -20.79 17.26 -11.77
N GLY A 80 -21.50 17.94 -10.87
CA GLY A 80 -22.80 17.51 -10.37
C GLY A 80 -22.72 16.29 -9.44
N ILE A 81 -21.53 15.83 -9.05
CA ILE A 81 -21.37 14.70 -8.14
C ILE A 81 -21.47 15.17 -6.69
N ASP A 82 -22.12 14.36 -5.87
CA ASP A 82 -22.25 14.62 -4.45
C ASP A 82 -20.86 14.77 -3.76
N PRO A 83 -20.67 15.79 -2.90
CA PRO A 83 -19.45 15.99 -2.13
C PRO A 83 -18.93 14.75 -1.38
N ASP A 84 -19.83 13.99 -0.75
CA ASP A 84 -19.47 12.82 0.04
C ASP A 84 -19.06 11.66 -0.86
N ALA A 85 -19.66 11.52 -2.05
CA ALA A 85 -19.23 10.54 -3.05
C ALA A 85 -17.82 10.85 -3.58
N ILE A 86 -17.50 12.13 -3.85
CA ILE A 86 -16.14 12.54 -4.22
C ILE A 86 -15.16 12.21 -3.09
N ARG A 87 -15.55 12.46 -1.82
CA ARG A 87 -14.72 12.10 -0.66
C ARG A 87 -14.53 10.59 -0.56
N ALA A 88 -15.56 9.80 -0.83
CA ALA A 88 -15.53 8.34 -0.80
C ALA A 88 -14.55 7.75 -1.82
N ALA A 89 -14.36 8.42 -2.96
CA ALA A 89 -13.35 8.07 -3.97
C ALA A 89 -11.90 8.43 -3.59
N THR A 90 -11.65 8.99 -2.39
CA THR A 90 -10.31 9.25 -1.86
C THR A 90 -9.88 8.16 -0.88
N LEU A 91 -8.60 8.15 -0.51
CA LEU A 91 -8.04 7.21 0.46
C LEU A 91 -8.36 7.60 1.92
N HIS A 92 -8.75 8.86 2.16
CA HIS A 92 -9.00 9.37 3.50
C HIS A 92 -10.03 8.54 4.29
N PRO A 93 -11.23 8.21 3.77
CA PRO A 93 -12.23 7.47 4.54
C PRO A 93 -11.72 6.13 5.06
N THR A 94 -10.96 5.39 4.23
CA THR A 94 -10.39 4.10 4.65
C THR A 94 -9.26 4.28 5.66
N ILE A 95 -8.32 5.20 5.40
CA ILE A 95 -7.16 5.38 6.28
C ILE A 95 -7.56 5.98 7.64
N SER A 96 -8.62 6.79 7.69
CA SER A 96 -9.19 7.28 8.96
C SER A 96 -9.75 6.17 9.85
N LYS A 97 -10.13 5.01 9.30
CA LYS A 97 -10.53 3.85 10.12
C LYS A 97 -9.33 3.16 10.79
N ILE A 98 -8.14 3.31 10.22
CA ILE A 98 -6.92 2.60 10.62
C ILE A 98 -6.07 3.45 11.58
N GLN A 99 -6.22 4.78 11.57
CA GLN A 99 -5.45 5.69 12.42
C GLN A 99 -6.33 6.39 13.46
N GLN A 100 -5.89 6.37 14.72
CA GLN A 100 -6.50 7.15 15.80
C GLN A 100 -6.09 8.63 15.77
N ASN A 101 -4.91 8.93 15.22
CA ASN A 101 -4.37 10.29 15.15
C ASN A 101 -4.79 11.00 13.85
N PRO A 102 -4.90 12.34 13.87
CA PRO A 102 -5.14 13.12 12.66
C PRO A 102 -4.11 12.81 11.57
N LEU A 103 -4.60 12.57 10.36
CA LEU A 103 -3.77 12.17 9.23
C LEU A 103 -2.80 13.30 8.83
N ALA A 104 -1.50 13.09 9.06
CA ALA A 104 -0.49 14.09 8.76
C ALA A 104 -0.35 14.35 7.25
N LYS A 105 -0.42 15.62 6.83
CA LYS A 105 -0.38 16.02 5.42
C LYS A 105 0.91 15.61 4.68
N LYS A 106 2.06 15.62 5.38
CA LYS A 106 3.40 15.39 4.78
C LYS A 106 4.00 14.01 5.08
N ALA A 107 3.35 13.21 5.93
CA ALA A 107 3.83 11.87 6.25
C ALA A 107 3.34 10.86 5.20
N THR A 108 4.08 9.74 5.10
CA THR A 108 3.54 8.53 4.44
C THR A 108 2.39 8.03 5.29
N TRP A 109 1.23 7.81 4.67
CA TRP A 109 0.12 7.15 5.36
C TRP A 109 0.42 5.65 5.45
N PRO A 110 0.36 5.05 6.65
CA PRO A 110 0.60 3.62 6.79
C PRO A 110 -0.27 2.82 5.84
N TRP A 111 0.30 1.77 5.27
CA TRP A 111 -0.39 0.85 4.38
C TRP A 111 -0.97 1.50 3.12
N THR A 112 -0.53 2.71 2.76
CA THR A 112 -0.93 3.41 1.55
C THR A 112 0.24 3.53 0.61
N LEU A 113 0.13 2.99 -0.61
CA LEU A 113 1.21 3.04 -1.57
C LEU A 113 1.64 4.47 -1.85
N THR A 114 2.95 4.71 -1.79
CA THR A 114 3.50 6.03 -2.04
C THR A 114 3.66 6.29 -3.54
N ILE A 115 3.24 7.46 -3.99
CA ILE A 115 3.39 7.84 -5.40
C ILE A 115 4.84 8.21 -5.75
N GLY A 116 5.52 8.94 -4.85
CA GLY A 116 6.84 9.51 -5.12
C GLY A 116 6.85 10.44 -6.34
N ALA A 117 6.38 11.68 -6.18
CA ALA A 117 6.22 12.62 -7.29
C ALA A 117 7.42 13.57 -7.44
N ARG A 118 7.82 13.83 -8.68
CA ARG A 118 8.66 14.96 -9.09
C ARG A 118 7.97 15.66 -10.25
N ASN A 119 7.42 16.84 -9.98
CA ASN A 119 6.49 17.49 -10.90
C ASN A 119 5.35 16.50 -11.22
N VAL A 120 4.95 16.32 -12.48
CA VAL A 120 3.90 15.37 -12.87
C VAL A 120 4.37 13.92 -12.99
N LYS A 121 5.68 13.64 -12.91
CA LYS A 121 6.20 12.28 -12.97
C LYS A 121 6.11 11.60 -11.60
N ARG A 122 5.70 10.34 -11.60
CA ARG A 122 5.52 9.45 -10.46
C ARG A 122 6.57 8.36 -10.49
N ARG A 123 6.90 7.81 -9.32
CA ARG A 123 7.80 6.66 -9.18
C ARG A 123 7.04 5.34 -9.12
N SER A 124 5.86 5.38 -8.50
CA SER A 124 5.02 4.23 -8.18
C SER A 124 3.61 4.74 -7.84
N GLY A 125 2.77 3.86 -7.31
CA GLY A 125 1.56 4.22 -6.58
C GLY A 125 0.31 3.56 -7.14
N LEU A 126 0.08 3.66 -8.44
CA LEU A 126 -1.04 2.97 -9.08
C LEU A 126 -0.66 1.53 -9.43
N GLN A 127 -1.62 0.63 -9.24
CA GLN A 127 -1.56 -0.76 -9.68
C GLN A 127 -2.76 -1.05 -10.57
N TYR A 128 -2.75 -2.16 -11.30
CA TYR A 128 -3.87 -2.61 -12.12
C TYR A 128 -3.94 -4.13 -12.26
N CYS A 129 -5.14 -4.60 -12.58
CA CYS A 129 -5.41 -5.92 -13.11
C CYS A 129 -5.64 -5.80 -14.63
N PRO A 130 -4.86 -6.46 -15.50
CA PRO A 130 -5.04 -6.41 -16.94
C PRO A 130 -6.46 -6.84 -17.37
N LEU A 131 -6.92 -7.97 -16.81
CA LEU A 131 -8.25 -8.54 -17.09
C LEU A 131 -9.40 -7.63 -16.65
N CYS A 132 -9.24 -6.89 -15.55
CA CYS A 132 -10.23 -5.88 -15.18
C CYS A 132 -10.30 -4.76 -16.21
N LEU A 133 -9.14 -4.26 -16.66
CA LEU A 133 -9.09 -3.19 -17.64
C LEU A 133 -9.62 -3.62 -19.01
N GLU A 134 -9.47 -4.89 -19.37
CA GLU A 134 -10.04 -5.50 -20.58
C GLU A 134 -11.57 -5.64 -20.50
N GLU A 135 -12.08 -6.18 -19.39
CA GLU A 135 -13.52 -6.47 -19.22
C GLU A 135 -14.38 -5.24 -18.93
N ASP A 136 -13.80 -4.18 -18.36
CA ASP A 136 -14.53 -2.97 -18.01
C ASP A 136 -14.99 -2.21 -19.27
N ALA A 137 -16.29 -2.04 -19.46
CA ALA A 137 -16.83 -1.23 -20.57
C ALA A 137 -16.30 0.22 -20.59
N SER A 138 -15.92 0.74 -19.42
CA SER A 138 -15.18 1.99 -19.30
C SER A 138 -14.06 1.81 -18.28
N PRO A 139 -12.85 1.42 -18.72
CA PRO A 139 -11.78 0.99 -17.82
C PRO A 139 -11.35 2.06 -16.82
N TYR A 140 -11.10 1.62 -15.58
CA TYR A 140 -10.79 2.51 -14.47
C TYR A 140 -9.88 1.86 -13.44
N PHE A 141 -9.17 2.68 -12.67
CA PHE A 141 -8.34 2.21 -11.56
C PHE A 141 -9.15 2.20 -10.27
N ARG A 142 -9.08 1.07 -9.56
CA ARG A 142 -9.82 0.89 -8.30
C ARG A 142 -9.09 1.50 -7.10
N LEU A 143 -9.86 1.95 -6.12
CA LEU A 143 -9.43 2.56 -4.87
C LEU A 143 -8.53 1.62 -4.07
N ASN A 144 -8.98 0.37 -3.92
CA ASN A 144 -8.30 -0.63 -3.11
C ASN A 144 -6.90 -0.99 -3.63
N TRP A 145 -6.66 -0.84 -4.93
CA TRP A 145 -5.33 -1.00 -5.55
C TRP A 145 -4.28 0.03 -5.10
N ARG A 146 -4.63 1.02 -4.27
CA ARG A 146 -3.66 1.93 -3.65
C ARG A 146 -3.21 1.50 -2.26
N PHE A 147 -3.80 0.46 -1.69
CA PHE A 147 -3.40 0.00 -0.37
C PHE A 147 -2.30 -1.05 -0.46
N ALA A 148 -1.33 -0.97 0.43
CA ALA A 148 -0.13 -1.80 0.36
C ALA A 148 -0.40 -3.30 0.58
N TRP A 149 -1.49 -3.66 1.27
CA TRP A 149 -1.92 -5.05 1.44
C TRP A 149 -2.62 -5.62 0.19
N HIS A 150 -3.00 -4.79 -0.79
CA HIS A 150 -3.52 -5.27 -2.06
C HIS A 150 -2.38 -5.62 -3.03
N THR A 151 -2.17 -6.92 -3.25
CA THR A 151 -1.16 -7.44 -4.19
C THR A 151 -1.76 -8.28 -5.31
N GLY A 152 -3.02 -8.67 -5.22
CA GLY A 152 -3.75 -9.30 -6.31
C GLY A 152 -5.19 -8.82 -6.46
N CYS A 153 -5.75 -9.10 -7.63
CA CYS A 153 -7.14 -8.83 -7.97
C CYS A 153 -8.05 -9.87 -7.31
N GLN A 154 -9.02 -9.42 -6.51
CA GLN A 154 -10.01 -10.33 -5.89
C GLN A 154 -10.96 -10.97 -6.91
N ARG A 155 -11.22 -10.30 -8.04
CA ARG A 155 -12.11 -10.80 -9.09
C ARG A 155 -11.45 -11.87 -9.95
N HIS A 156 -10.19 -11.65 -10.32
CA HIS A 156 -9.45 -12.48 -11.28
C HIS A 156 -8.40 -13.39 -10.64
N GLN A 157 -8.15 -13.24 -9.33
CA GLN A 157 -7.18 -14.03 -8.56
C GLN A 157 -5.76 -14.01 -9.18
N CYS A 158 -5.42 -12.89 -9.82
CA CYS A 158 -4.11 -12.65 -10.42
C CYS A 158 -3.33 -11.59 -9.65
N THR A 159 -2.02 -11.66 -9.71
CA THR A 159 -1.12 -10.63 -9.20
C THR A 159 -1.37 -9.31 -9.95
N LEU A 160 -1.49 -8.21 -9.20
CA LEU A 160 -1.60 -6.88 -9.80
C LEU A 160 -0.27 -6.49 -10.44
N LEU A 161 -0.28 -5.54 -11.37
CA LEU A 161 0.91 -4.93 -11.95
C LEU A 161 1.02 -3.46 -11.54
N ASP A 162 2.23 -2.95 -11.24
CA ASP A 162 2.49 -1.55 -10.88
C ASP A 162 3.32 -0.79 -11.93
N ARG A 163 3.56 -1.44 -13.07
CA ARG A 163 4.32 -0.91 -14.21
C ARG A 163 3.68 -1.35 -15.53
N CYS A 164 3.96 -0.59 -16.58
CA CYS A 164 3.64 -1.02 -17.93
C CYS A 164 4.44 -2.29 -18.27
N TRP A 165 3.75 -3.32 -18.76
CA TRP A 165 4.36 -4.60 -19.10
C TRP A 165 5.42 -4.48 -20.22
N ASN A 166 5.23 -3.55 -21.15
CA ASN A 166 6.15 -3.32 -22.26
C ASN A 166 7.36 -2.45 -21.85
N CYS A 167 7.13 -1.20 -21.45
CA CYS A 167 8.23 -0.24 -21.23
C CYS A 167 8.66 -0.07 -19.77
N GLN A 168 8.02 -0.79 -18.83
CA GLN A 168 8.33 -0.74 -17.39
C GLN A 168 8.15 0.63 -16.72
N SER A 169 7.57 1.60 -17.43
CA SER A 169 7.25 2.91 -16.86
C SER A 169 6.19 2.77 -15.76
N PRO A 170 6.22 3.62 -14.72
CA PRO A 170 5.13 3.70 -13.75
C PRO A 170 3.78 3.96 -14.44
N ILE A 171 2.70 3.57 -13.76
CA ILE A 171 1.33 3.80 -14.25
C ILE A 171 0.90 5.24 -13.94
N GLU A 172 0.71 6.03 -14.99
CA GLU A 172 0.55 7.48 -14.92
C GLU A 172 -0.55 8.01 -15.85
N PRO A 173 -1.80 7.51 -15.77
CA PRO A 173 -2.88 7.88 -16.68
C PRO A 173 -3.20 9.39 -16.67
N HIS A 174 -2.82 10.12 -15.62
CA HIS A 174 -2.91 11.59 -15.56
C HIS A 174 -2.02 12.32 -16.56
N ARG A 175 -1.04 11.64 -17.18
CA ARG A 175 -0.17 12.19 -18.23
C ARG A 175 -0.70 11.98 -19.65
N LEU A 176 -1.84 11.31 -19.82
CA LEU A 176 -2.44 11.10 -21.13
C LEU A 176 -2.86 12.42 -21.78
N THR A 177 -2.91 12.42 -23.11
CA THR A 177 -3.51 13.50 -23.90
C THR A 177 -4.92 13.12 -24.29
N GLU A 178 -5.68 14.07 -24.80
CA GLU A 178 -7.02 13.90 -25.35
C GLU A 178 -7.11 12.89 -26.51
N LEU A 179 -5.97 12.54 -27.12
CA LEU A 179 -5.89 11.53 -28.19
C LEU A 179 -5.92 10.10 -27.65
N ALA A 180 -5.73 9.89 -26.34
CA ALA A 180 -5.75 8.57 -25.75
C ALA A 180 -7.19 8.01 -25.77
N PRO A 181 -7.40 6.76 -26.25
CA PRO A 181 -8.73 6.18 -26.36
C PRO A 181 -9.42 6.02 -25.00
N ASN A 182 -8.66 5.68 -23.96
CA ASN A 182 -9.14 5.56 -22.58
C ASN A 182 -7.97 5.57 -21.58
N ALA A 183 -8.26 5.37 -20.29
CA ALA A 183 -7.28 5.42 -19.21
C ALA A 183 -6.29 4.23 -19.16
N THR A 184 -6.44 3.22 -20.03
CA THR A 184 -5.58 2.02 -20.07
C THR A 184 -4.32 2.21 -20.91
N THR A 185 -4.22 3.30 -21.67
CA THR A 185 -3.04 3.56 -22.52
C THR A 185 -1.83 3.93 -21.65
N CYS A 186 -0.66 3.36 -21.96
CA CYS A 186 0.59 3.81 -21.36
C CYS A 186 0.99 5.18 -21.92
N PRO A 187 1.14 6.24 -21.10
CA PRO A 187 1.52 7.57 -21.58
C PRO A 187 2.98 7.67 -22.06
N THR A 188 3.77 6.59 -21.91
CA THR A 188 5.18 6.55 -22.29
C THR A 188 5.40 5.82 -23.60
N CYS A 189 4.79 4.64 -23.78
CA CYS A 189 5.00 3.80 -24.98
C CYS A 189 3.75 3.63 -25.85
N GLY A 190 2.57 4.06 -25.40
CA GLY A 190 1.32 3.93 -26.16
C GLY A 190 0.63 2.57 -26.05
N GLU A 191 1.32 1.53 -25.57
CA GLU A 191 0.70 0.20 -25.41
C GLU A 191 -0.46 0.20 -24.41
N LEU A 192 -1.42 -0.70 -24.64
CA LEU A 192 -2.55 -0.91 -23.74
C LEU A 192 -2.11 -1.76 -22.54
N LEU A 193 -2.42 -1.28 -21.33
CA LEU A 193 -2.13 -2.01 -20.11
C LEU A 193 -2.94 -3.31 -20.00
N ALA A 194 -4.10 -3.38 -20.68
CA ALA A 194 -4.95 -4.57 -20.71
C ALA A 194 -4.26 -5.79 -21.37
N ASP A 195 -3.30 -5.56 -22.27
CA ASP A 195 -2.62 -6.62 -23.04
C ASP A 195 -1.56 -7.38 -22.21
N ALA A 196 -1.35 -6.99 -20.95
CA ALA A 196 -0.35 -7.64 -20.10
C ALA A 196 -0.77 -9.08 -19.74
N LEU A 197 0.19 -9.99 -19.77
CA LEU A 197 0.02 -11.33 -19.22
C LEU A 197 -0.20 -11.28 -17.70
N THR A 198 -1.01 -12.22 -17.20
CA THR A 198 -1.33 -12.34 -15.78
C THR A 198 -0.77 -13.61 -15.17
N GLU A 199 -0.26 -13.49 -13.95
CA GLU A 199 0.13 -14.62 -13.10
C GLU A 199 -0.81 -14.73 -11.90
N GLY A 200 -0.98 -15.93 -11.35
CA GLY A 200 -1.79 -16.14 -10.14
C GLY A 200 -1.25 -15.34 -8.95
N ILE A 201 -2.13 -14.97 -8.02
CA ILE A 201 -1.71 -14.44 -6.72
C ILE A 201 -1.36 -15.61 -5.77
N ASP A 202 -0.33 -15.44 -4.94
CA ASP A 202 -0.05 -16.35 -3.83
C ASP A 202 -1.28 -16.47 -2.89
N PRO A 203 -1.72 -17.69 -2.54
CA PRO A 203 -2.95 -17.91 -1.78
C PRO A 203 -2.89 -17.39 -0.34
N TYR A 204 -1.72 -17.38 0.31
CA TYR A 204 -1.58 -16.83 1.65
C TYR A 204 -1.57 -15.30 1.65
N ALA A 205 -0.96 -14.69 0.63
CA ALA A 205 -1.09 -13.25 0.42
C ALA A 205 -2.55 -12.85 0.12
N ALA A 206 -3.27 -13.66 -0.67
CA ALA A 206 -4.70 -13.46 -0.94
C ALA A 206 -5.55 -13.56 0.33
N ALA A 207 -5.27 -14.55 1.17
CA ALA A 207 -5.97 -14.75 2.44
C ALA A 207 -5.76 -13.58 3.41
N LEU A 208 -4.52 -13.08 3.55
CA LEU A 208 -4.24 -11.88 4.35
C LEU A 208 -4.97 -10.65 3.81
N GLN A 209 -4.97 -10.46 2.48
CA GLN A 209 -5.67 -9.36 1.83
C GLN A 209 -7.17 -9.42 2.18
N GLN A 210 -7.80 -10.58 1.98
CA GLN A 210 -9.22 -10.78 2.30
C GLN A 210 -9.52 -10.60 3.79
N ALA A 211 -8.68 -11.10 4.70
CA ALA A 211 -8.85 -10.91 6.14
C ALA A 211 -8.75 -9.43 6.55
N THR A 212 -7.84 -8.68 5.93
CA THR A 212 -7.66 -7.25 6.16
C THR A 212 -8.88 -6.46 5.69
N ASP A 213 -9.39 -6.81 4.52
CA ASP A 213 -10.57 -6.21 3.95
C ASP A 213 -11.82 -6.47 4.80
N GLN A 214 -11.99 -7.71 5.25
CA GLN A 214 -13.07 -8.07 6.17
C GLN A 214 -12.99 -7.25 7.47
N ALA A 215 -11.81 -7.13 8.07
CA ALA A 215 -11.61 -6.33 9.28
C ALA A 215 -11.96 -4.84 9.08
N LEU A 216 -11.71 -4.29 7.88
CA LEU A 216 -12.08 -2.90 7.53
C LEU A 216 -13.58 -2.69 7.31
N VAL A 217 -14.28 -3.73 6.83
CA VAL A 217 -15.73 -3.70 6.61
C VAL A 217 -16.48 -3.89 7.93
N THR A 218 -16.09 -4.87 8.74
CA THR A 218 -16.76 -5.21 10.01
C THR A 218 -16.32 -4.35 11.17
N GLY A 219 -15.12 -3.75 11.09
CA GLY A 219 -14.48 -3.04 12.21
C GLY A 219 -13.74 -3.97 13.20
N PHE A 220 -13.78 -5.29 12.99
CA PHE A 220 -13.21 -6.30 13.90
C PHE A 220 -12.56 -7.44 13.12
N PHE A 221 -11.49 -8.02 13.67
CA PHE A 221 -10.90 -9.25 13.15
C PHE A 221 -10.98 -10.36 14.18
N ARG A 222 -11.02 -11.60 13.69
CA ARG A 222 -10.85 -12.83 14.48
C ARG A 222 -9.98 -13.78 13.68
N GLN A 223 -8.84 -14.16 14.25
CA GLN A 223 -7.88 -15.10 13.69
C GLN A 223 -7.36 -16.03 14.80
N PRO A 224 -6.76 -17.19 14.48
CA PRO A 224 -6.26 -18.13 15.48
C PRO A 224 -5.28 -17.50 16.49
N ILE A 225 -4.46 -16.55 16.03
CA ILE A 225 -3.48 -15.87 16.89
C ILE A 225 -4.14 -14.90 17.88
N ALA A 226 -5.25 -14.25 17.47
CA ALA A 226 -5.88 -13.16 18.20
C ALA A 226 -7.21 -12.69 17.58
N GLU A 227 -7.98 -11.94 18.36
CA GLU A 227 -9.12 -11.15 17.89
C GLU A 227 -9.05 -9.73 18.45
N GLY A 228 -9.76 -8.78 17.82
CA GLY A 228 -9.75 -7.39 18.26
C GLY A 228 -10.34 -6.42 17.25
N THR A 229 -10.10 -5.13 17.46
CA THR A 229 -10.57 -4.08 16.56
C THR A 229 -9.75 -4.01 15.28
N VAL A 230 -10.24 -3.30 14.26
CA VAL A 230 -9.45 -2.98 13.06
C VAL A 230 -8.13 -2.27 13.39
N PHE A 231 -8.08 -1.48 14.45
CA PHE A 231 -6.84 -0.83 14.88
C PHE A 231 -5.81 -1.87 15.37
N ASP A 232 -6.27 -2.83 16.17
CA ASP A 232 -5.44 -3.91 16.70
C ASP A 232 -4.93 -4.81 15.56
N TRP A 233 -5.75 -5.04 14.52
CA TRP A 233 -5.33 -5.75 13.30
C TRP A 233 -4.09 -5.10 12.67
N PHE A 234 -4.12 -3.79 12.41
CA PHE A 234 -2.99 -3.12 11.77
C PHE A 234 -1.77 -2.99 12.69
N GLN A 235 -1.95 -2.93 14.01
CA GLN A 235 -0.83 -3.08 14.95
C GLN A 235 -0.19 -4.47 14.84
N LEU A 236 -1.00 -5.53 14.78
CA LEU A 236 -0.54 -6.90 14.62
C LEU A 236 0.22 -7.10 13.30
N LEU A 237 -0.29 -6.56 12.20
CA LEU A 237 0.41 -6.58 10.91
C LEU A 237 1.76 -5.86 11.00
N ASN A 238 1.80 -4.67 11.60
CA ASN A 238 3.05 -3.91 11.76
C ASN A 238 4.07 -4.68 12.60
N PHE A 239 3.62 -5.35 13.67
CA PHE A 239 4.47 -6.18 14.52
C PHE A 239 5.15 -7.30 13.72
N PHE A 240 4.37 -8.12 12.99
CA PHE A 240 4.94 -9.22 12.20
C PHE A 240 5.79 -8.74 11.03
N VAL A 241 5.38 -7.65 10.35
CA VAL A 241 6.23 -7.04 9.31
C VAL A 241 7.58 -6.61 9.88
N SER A 242 7.60 -6.01 11.08
CA SER A 242 8.83 -5.58 11.73
C SER A 242 9.69 -6.77 12.15
N LEU A 243 9.07 -7.83 12.69
CA LEU A 243 9.74 -9.08 13.06
C LEU A 243 10.42 -9.75 11.85
N ILE A 244 9.69 -9.91 10.73
CA ILE A 244 10.20 -10.51 9.49
C ILE A 244 11.37 -9.70 8.94
N ARG A 245 11.21 -8.38 8.85
CA ARG A 245 12.27 -7.48 8.35
C ARG A 245 13.53 -7.51 9.20
N ARG A 246 13.38 -7.66 10.52
CA ARG A 246 14.50 -7.77 11.45
C ARG A 246 15.20 -9.12 11.30
N SER A 247 14.44 -10.22 11.34
CA SER A 247 14.97 -11.58 11.19
C SER A 247 15.87 -11.69 9.97
N ALA A 248 15.41 -11.13 8.85
CA ALA A 248 16.16 -11.14 7.61
C ALA A 248 17.40 -10.19 7.59
N CYS A 249 17.49 -9.21 8.50
CA CYS A 249 18.65 -8.32 8.65
C CYS A 249 19.72 -8.82 9.63
N THR A 250 19.30 -9.39 10.77
CA THR A 250 20.19 -9.77 11.87
C THR A 250 20.48 -11.25 11.93
N ASN A 251 19.54 -12.08 11.46
CA ASN A 251 19.58 -13.55 11.43
C ASN A 251 20.21 -14.16 12.70
N THR A 252 19.67 -13.82 13.87
CA THR A 252 20.13 -14.41 15.13
C THR A 252 19.64 -15.84 15.26
N ASP A 253 20.47 -16.76 15.77
CA ASP A 253 20.14 -18.19 15.89
C ASP A 253 18.76 -18.47 16.53
N THR A 254 18.38 -17.70 17.55
CA THR A 254 17.07 -17.86 18.22
C THR A 254 15.88 -17.42 17.36
N GLN A 255 16.05 -16.40 16.53
CA GLN A 255 15.02 -15.98 15.55
C GLN A 255 14.91 -16.98 14.41
N SER A 256 16.04 -17.46 13.89
CA SER A 256 16.04 -18.49 12.84
C SER A 256 15.38 -19.78 13.36
N HIS A 257 15.68 -20.18 14.60
CA HIS A 257 15.05 -21.32 15.26
C HIS A 257 13.54 -21.12 15.46
N LEU A 258 13.08 -19.93 15.87
CA LEU A 258 11.65 -19.62 15.96
C LEU A 258 10.93 -19.80 14.62
N PHE A 259 11.52 -19.31 13.54
CA PHE A 259 10.92 -19.41 12.19
C PHE A 259 10.90 -20.87 11.72
N GLN A 260 11.94 -21.66 12.03
CA GLN A 260 11.97 -23.10 11.77
C GLN A 260 10.87 -23.85 12.54
N LEU A 261 10.69 -23.57 13.84
CA LEU A 261 9.63 -24.17 14.66
C LEU A 261 8.21 -23.82 14.15
N LEU A 262 8.08 -22.65 13.53
CA LEU A 262 6.82 -22.20 12.92
C LEU A 262 6.63 -22.70 11.48
N ASP A 263 7.62 -23.37 10.89
CA ASP A 263 7.65 -23.75 9.48
C ASP A 263 7.45 -22.54 8.54
N ILE A 264 8.13 -21.43 8.87
CA ILE A 264 8.03 -20.16 8.14
C ILE A 264 9.34 -19.89 7.41
N ASP A 265 9.31 -20.02 6.09
CA ASP A 265 10.40 -19.61 5.22
C ASP A 265 10.41 -18.09 5.04
N VAL A 266 11.45 -17.44 5.56
CA VAL A 266 11.73 -16.03 5.23
C VAL A 266 12.25 -15.97 3.81
N PRO A 267 11.66 -15.14 2.92
CA PRO A 267 12.18 -14.98 1.57
C PRO A 267 13.65 -14.54 1.58
N ASP A 268 14.50 -15.21 0.79
CA ASP A 268 15.89 -14.84 0.61
C ASP A 268 16.04 -13.38 0.17
N GLY A 269 16.99 -12.66 0.79
CA GLY A 269 17.25 -11.26 0.48
C GLY A 269 16.23 -10.27 1.03
N PHE A 270 15.28 -10.68 1.88
CA PHE A 270 14.45 -9.74 2.63
C PHE A 270 15.28 -9.03 3.75
N PRO A 271 14.93 -7.79 4.16
CA PRO A 271 14.19 -6.82 3.38
C PRO A 271 14.98 -6.45 2.13
N LEU A 272 14.35 -6.62 0.96
CA LEU A 272 14.93 -6.41 -0.37
C LEU A 272 15.60 -5.03 -0.53
N HIS A 273 15.22 -4.07 0.32
CA HIS A 273 15.90 -2.79 0.46
C HIS A 273 15.86 -2.30 1.91
N SER A 274 16.96 -2.46 2.66
CA SER A 274 17.09 -1.94 4.04
C SER A 274 16.65 -0.47 4.13
N GLY A 275 15.75 -0.16 5.06
CA GLY A 275 15.26 1.21 5.31
C GLY A 275 14.20 1.74 4.35
N THR A 276 13.43 0.85 3.71
CA THR A 276 12.30 1.22 2.85
C THR A 276 10.99 0.73 3.45
N ASN A 277 9.99 1.60 3.61
CA ASN A 277 8.71 1.22 4.20
C ASN A 277 7.93 0.28 3.27
N THR A 278 6.96 -0.47 3.79
CA THR A 278 6.16 -1.46 3.04
C THR A 278 5.46 -0.83 1.84
N GLU A 279 5.07 0.43 1.96
CA GLU A 279 4.37 1.24 0.96
C GLU A 279 5.21 1.56 -0.29
N TRP A 280 6.52 1.31 -0.25
CA TRP A 280 7.46 1.52 -1.35
C TRP A 280 7.91 0.22 -2.01
N LEU A 281 7.54 -0.93 -1.46
CA LEU A 281 7.98 -2.22 -1.95
C LEU A 281 7.26 -2.57 -3.27
N PRO A 282 7.98 -3.14 -4.26
CA PRO A 282 7.36 -3.73 -5.44
C PRO A 282 6.33 -4.80 -5.07
N ILE A 283 5.42 -5.12 -6.00
CA ILE A 283 4.34 -6.07 -5.76
C ILE A 283 4.86 -7.44 -5.30
N ALA A 284 5.85 -8.02 -5.98
CA ALA A 284 6.42 -9.32 -5.61
C ALA A 284 6.96 -9.32 -4.17
N SER A 285 7.68 -8.27 -3.78
CA SER A 285 8.22 -8.09 -2.44
C SER A 285 7.12 -7.93 -1.38
N ARG A 286 6.04 -7.22 -1.71
CA ARG A 286 4.88 -7.11 -0.82
C ARG A 286 4.18 -8.45 -0.69
N GLN A 287 3.95 -9.17 -1.78
CA GLN A 287 3.30 -10.47 -1.77
C GLN A 287 4.07 -11.48 -0.91
N ALA A 288 5.40 -11.54 -1.07
CA ALA A 288 6.28 -12.35 -0.25
C ALA A 288 6.23 -11.98 1.25
N LEU A 289 6.10 -10.70 1.58
CA LEU A 289 5.93 -10.24 2.95
C LEU A 289 4.56 -10.64 3.52
N LEU A 290 3.49 -10.40 2.76
CA LEU A 290 2.11 -10.67 3.18
C LEU A 290 1.86 -12.17 3.38
N ARG A 291 2.35 -13.04 2.49
CA ARG A 291 2.27 -14.50 2.70
C ARG A 291 2.96 -14.93 3.99
N THR A 292 4.13 -14.35 4.29
CA THR A 292 4.90 -14.68 5.49
C THR A 292 4.18 -14.20 6.75
N VAL A 293 3.59 -13.00 6.70
CA VAL A 293 2.76 -12.48 7.80
C VAL A 293 1.54 -13.37 8.04
N TRP A 294 0.90 -13.88 6.99
CA TRP A 294 -0.24 -14.79 7.12
C TRP A 294 0.13 -16.10 7.83
N SER A 295 1.32 -16.64 7.57
CA SER A 295 1.83 -17.83 8.27
C SER A 295 1.95 -17.61 9.78
N PHE A 296 2.20 -16.39 10.26
CA PHE A 296 2.16 -16.09 11.70
C PHE A 296 0.72 -15.99 12.23
N ILE A 297 -0.18 -15.38 11.46
CA ILE A 297 -1.54 -15.05 11.90
C ILE A 297 -2.42 -16.29 12.07
N THR A 298 -2.13 -17.33 11.30
CA THR A 298 -2.87 -18.60 11.32
C THR A 298 -2.44 -19.55 12.44
N VAL A 299 -1.36 -19.25 13.14
CA VAL A 299 -0.90 -20.03 14.31
C VAL A 299 -1.76 -19.66 15.52
N SER A 300 -2.20 -20.66 16.28
CA SER A 300 -2.96 -20.42 17.51
C SER A 300 -2.11 -19.65 18.53
N GLN A 301 -2.77 -18.89 19.42
CA GLN A 301 -2.05 -18.15 20.46
C GLN A 301 -1.22 -19.09 21.38
N GLU A 302 -1.72 -20.29 21.66
CA GLU A 302 -1.06 -21.31 22.48
C GLU A 302 0.17 -21.90 21.79
N ASP A 303 0.05 -22.29 20.52
CA ASP A 303 1.16 -22.83 19.74
C ASP A 303 2.25 -21.78 19.52
N PHE A 304 1.86 -20.54 19.23
CA PHE A 304 2.81 -19.44 19.07
C PHE A 304 3.59 -19.21 20.36
N LYS A 305 2.91 -19.20 21.51
CA LYS A 305 3.54 -19.10 22.84
C LYS A 305 4.52 -20.24 23.09
N SER A 306 4.11 -21.48 22.83
CA SER A 306 4.95 -22.66 23.02
C SER A 306 6.26 -22.55 22.21
N LYS A 307 6.15 -22.19 20.93
CA LYS A 307 7.30 -22.02 20.02
C LYS A 307 8.20 -20.85 20.39
N LEU A 308 7.65 -19.76 20.94
CA LEU A 308 8.45 -18.66 21.48
C LEU A 308 9.32 -19.14 22.65
N ILE A 309 8.74 -19.90 23.59
CA ILE A 309 9.48 -20.44 24.74
C ILE A 309 10.56 -21.42 24.28
N GLU A 310 10.22 -22.34 23.37
CA GLU A 310 11.13 -23.35 22.82
C GLU A 310 12.29 -22.71 22.03
N SER A 311 12.02 -21.63 21.29
CA SER A 311 13.06 -20.90 20.55
C SER A 311 14.09 -20.21 21.47
N GLY A 312 13.75 -20.01 22.75
CA GLY A 312 14.58 -19.27 23.70
C GLY A 312 14.64 -17.77 23.43
N ILE A 313 13.75 -17.22 22.60
CA ILE A 313 13.73 -15.78 22.30
C ILE A 313 13.35 -14.98 23.55
N SER A 314 14.15 -13.95 23.86
CA SER A 314 13.85 -13.07 24.99
C SER A 314 12.78 -12.05 24.62
N LYS A 315 12.13 -11.46 25.63
CA LYS A 315 11.21 -10.34 25.45
C LYS A 315 11.85 -9.21 24.62
N GLN A 316 13.08 -8.83 24.95
CA GLN A 316 13.82 -7.79 24.23
C GLN A 316 14.16 -8.23 22.81
N GLY A 317 14.57 -9.48 22.61
CA GLY A 317 14.87 -10.02 21.28
C GLY A 317 13.65 -10.09 20.37
N LEU A 318 12.45 -10.21 20.93
CA LEU A 318 11.19 -10.17 20.20
C LEU A 318 10.75 -8.72 19.91
N THR A 319 10.89 -7.79 20.86
CA THR A 319 10.38 -6.40 20.73
C THR A 319 11.39 -5.33 20.35
N GLU A 320 12.65 -5.67 20.08
CA GLU A 320 13.68 -4.70 19.67
C GLU A 320 13.27 -3.95 18.40
N ASP A 321 13.36 -2.61 18.42
CA ASP A 321 12.97 -1.69 17.35
C ASP A 321 11.48 -1.81 16.90
N ILE A 322 10.61 -2.32 17.79
CA ILE A 322 9.15 -2.32 17.60
C ILE A 322 8.55 -1.14 18.39
N ASP A 323 7.91 -0.21 17.68
CA ASP A 323 7.34 1.01 18.28
C ASP A 323 6.17 0.73 19.25
N SER A 324 5.35 -0.29 18.94
CA SER A 324 4.20 -0.69 19.75
C SER A 324 3.98 -2.20 19.67
N VAL A 325 3.76 -2.84 20.81
CA VAL A 325 3.37 -4.26 20.86
C VAL A 325 1.84 -4.32 20.83
N PRO A 326 1.25 -5.12 19.93
CA PRO A 326 -0.20 -5.30 19.89
C PRO A 326 -0.72 -5.89 21.21
N PRO A 327 -1.89 -5.47 21.72
CA PRO A 327 -2.48 -6.04 22.93
C PRO A 327 -2.57 -7.57 22.89
N ALA A 328 -2.90 -8.12 21.72
CA ALA A 328 -2.94 -9.54 21.41
C ALA A 328 -1.66 -10.33 21.75
N ILE A 329 -0.50 -9.69 21.66
CA ILE A 329 0.82 -10.30 21.91
C ILE A 329 1.37 -9.90 23.28
N GLN A 330 0.79 -8.88 23.92
CA GLN A 330 1.32 -8.29 25.15
C GLN A 330 1.34 -9.31 26.31
N ASP A 331 0.27 -10.09 26.47
CA ASP A 331 0.17 -11.14 27.48
C ASP A 331 1.19 -12.26 27.29
N LEU A 332 1.61 -12.51 26.04
CA LEU A 332 2.64 -13.49 25.71
C LEU A 332 4.03 -13.00 26.14
N LEU A 333 4.30 -11.69 26.02
CA LEU A 333 5.60 -11.12 26.38
C LEU A 333 5.93 -11.25 27.86
N HIS A 334 4.93 -11.27 28.74
CA HIS A 334 5.13 -11.42 30.18
C HIS A 334 5.65 -12.81 30.57
N GLN A 335 5.57 -13.77 29.66
CA GLN A 335 5.92 -15.18 29.90
C GLN A 335 7.29 -15.55 29.29
N LEU A 336 7.89 -14.63 28.53
CA LEU A 336 9.21 -14.82 27.93
C LEU A 336 10.31 -14.39 28.90
N PRO A 337 11.50 -15.02 28.83
CA PRO A 337 12.62 -14.64 29.67
C PRO A 337 13.08 -13.22 29.37
N ASP A 338 13.39 -12.47 30.43
CA ASP A 338 14.10 -11.19 30.31
C ASP A 338 15.59 -11.46 30.08
N ALA A 339 16.11 -10.98 28.94
CA ALA A 339 17.55 -10.94 28.77
C ALA A 339 18.13 -9.90 29.73
N LYS A 340 19.07 -10.31 30.61
CA LYS A 340 19.87 -9.36 31.40
C LYS A 340 20.44 -8.32 30.43
N ARG A 341 20.00 -7.06 30.54
CA ARG A 341 20.54 -5.93 29.75
C ARG A 341 22.06 -5.97 29.87
N LYS A 342 22.76 -6.39 28.81
CA LYS A 342 24.15 -5.96 28.67
C LYS A 342 24.07 -4.43 28.58
N PRO A 343 24.73 -3.68 29.47
CA PRO A 343 24.68 -2.23 29.42
C PRO A 343 24.99 -1.81 27.99
N ARG A 344 24.08 -1.04 27.38
CA ARG A 344 24.33 -0.42 26.07
C ARG A 344 25.65 0.30 26.26
N LYS A 345 26.73 -0.19 25.62
CA LYS A 345 28.02 0.51 25.66
C LYS A 345 27.67 1.95 25.32
N THR A 346 27.91 2.86 26.27
CA THR A 346 27.77 4.31 26.05
C THR A 346 28.35 4.56 24.68
N ALA A 347 27.60 5.27 23.81
CA ALA A 347 28.01 5.51 22.45
C ALA A 347 29.42 6.09 22.48
N THR A 348 30.43 5.23 22.34
CA THR A 348 31.81 5.65 22.20
C THR A 348 31.74 6.48 20.94
N THR A 349 32.09 7.76 21.07
CA THR A 349 32.34 8.68 19.96
C THR A 349 32.83 7.84 18.79
N ARG A 350 31.97 7.68 17.76
CA ARG A 350 32.19 6.73 16.67
C ARG A 350 33.62 6.96 16.19
N LYS A 351 34.54 6.02 16.45
CA LYS A 351 35.91 6.11 15.93
C LYS A 351 35.79 6.34 14.42
N PRO A 352 36.56 7.27 13.82
CA PRO A 352 36.48 7.50 12.38
C PRO A 352 36.88 6.20 11.69
N GLY A 353 35.89 5.55 11.09
CA GLY A 353 36.00 4.21 10.54
C GLY A 353 34.86 3.98 9.55
N PRO A 354 35.01 2.99 8.65
CA PRO A 354 34.00 2.71 7.64
C PRO A 354 32.66 2.38 8.30
N ARG A 355 31.58 2.93 7.75
CA ARG A 355 30.22 2.60 8.21
C ARG A 355 29.96 1.10 8.03
N PRO A 356 29.15 0.46 8.89
CA PRO A 356 28.74 -0.92 8.70
C PRO A 356 28.20 -1.15 7.29
N ARG A 357 28.52 -2.30 6.67
CA ARG A 357 28.11 -2.66 5.29
C ARG A 357 26.62 -2.37 5.03
N ARG A 358 25.74 -2.79 5.95
CA ARG A 358 24.29 -2.52 5.89
C ARG A 358 23.92 -1.03 5.80
N GLU A 359 24.65 -0.17 6.48
CA GLU A 359 24.41 1.28 6.48
C GLU A 359 24.87 1.88 5.15
N VAL A 360 25.97 1.37 4.60
CA VAL A 360 26.46 1.73 3.26
C VAL A 360 25.48 1.27 2.17
N GLU A 361 25.00 0.02 2.21
CA GLU A 361 24.01 -0.51 1.27
C GLU A 361 22.69 0.29 1.35
N ARG A 362 22.22 0.62 2.55
CA ARG A 362 21.06 1.51 2.76
C ARG A 362 21.28 2.91 2.15
N MET A 363 22.46 3.49 2.37
CA MET A 363 22.82 4.79 1.80
C MET A 363 22.88 4.73 0.27
N MET A 364 23.45 3.65 -0.29
CA MET A 364 23.54 3.43 -1.73
C MET A 364 22.17 3.24 -2.36
N ALA A 365 21.30 2.40 -1.77
CA ALA A 365 19.93 2.24 -2.22
C ALA A 365 19.16 3.57 -2.17
N ARG A 366 19.34 4.37 -1.10
CA ARG A 366 18.75 5.72 -1.02
C ARG A 366 19.30 6.66 -2.09
N LEU A 367 20.59 6.57 -2.42
CA LEU A 367 21.21 7.38 -3.46
C LEU A 367 20.72 6.98 -4.85
N GLN A 368 20.70 5.68 -5.18
CA GLN A 368 20.15 5.14 -6.43
C GLN A 368 18.72 5.65 -6.65
N ARG A 369 17.86 5.58 -5.62
CA ARG A 369 16.51 6.14 -5.67
C ARG A 369 16.47 7.63 -5.99
N LYS A 370 17.41 8.41 -5.44
CA LYS A 370 17.51 9.85 -5.74
C LYS A 370 18.05 10.11 -7.15
N LEU A 371 18.95 9.28 -7.65
CA LEU A 371 19.53 9.40 -8.99
C LEU A 371 18.53 9.02 -10.08
N GLU A 372 17.78 7.92 -9.91
CA GLU A 372 16.63 7.57 -10.76
C GLU A 372 15.63 8.72 -10.86
N MET A 373 15.36 9.38 -9.72
CA MET A 373 14.48 10.56 -9.67
C MET A 373 15.07 11.80 -10.35
N ARG A 374 16.40 11.90 -10.51
CA ARG A 374 17.07 13.03 -11.16
C ARG A 374 17.15 12.87 -12.68
N GLN A 375 17.36 11.64 -13.14
CA GLN A 375 17.47 11.28 -14.56
C GLN A 375 16.12 11.24 -15.27
N ARG A 376 15.02 11.04 -14.52
CA ARG A 376 13.64 11.20 -14.99
C ARG A 376 13.15 12.63 -14.77
#